data_AF-A0A1Y5EGW5-F1
#
_entry.id   AF-A0A1Y5EGW5-F1
#
_cell.length_a   1.000
_cell.length_b   1.000
_cell.length_c   1.000
_cell.angle_alpha   90.00
_cell.angle_beta   90.00
_cell.angle_gamma   90.00
#
_symmetry.space_group_name_H-M   'P 1'
#
loop_
_entity.id
_entity.type
_entity.pdbx_description
1 polymer ?
#
loop_
_entity_poly.entity_id
_entity_poly.type
_entity_poly.pdbx_seq_one_letter_code
_entity_poly.pdbx_strand_id
1 'polypeptide(L)'
;MQKILSLSSATAAFFILAACDTTKYEELAQSDLVGDRFSAELATHYKNFAKSEIEQYDWPDQQYMSLKGLAAAKGGHPHPEDPEKWNIAPDDTPPLYQSRADLIHWMNTDARYTHPIRAAKAQGNFDCWVEQKQENWQHAHIKTCKDATRHFTPRTSQIQFGFDSAKLNEPENIILKKIADNWHIKPGKYLLIQGHADQIGSRKYNYQLAQKRASSVHQKLMLLGVPAQSLKISIWGEDRPRPSAQKANFLAPSNTNRRVEILRF
;
A
#
# COMPACT_ATOMS: atom_id res chain seq x y z
N MET A 1 43.37 -58.92 -18.29
CA MET A 1 42.23 -58.85 -19.26
C MET A 1 40.95 -58.89 -18.44
N GLN A 2 40.40 -57.74 -18.05
CA GLN A 2 39.20 -57.12 -18.66
C GLN A 2 38.00 -58.06 -18.81
N LYS A 3 36.94 -57.84 -18.03
CA LYS A 3 35.76 -57.07 -18.48
C LYS A 3 34.80 -56.80 -17.32
N ILE A 4 34.62 -55.51 -17.06
CA ILE A 4 33.56 -54.91 -16.24
C ILE A 4 32.27 -54.98 -17.08
N LEU A 5 31.23 -55.64 -16.58
CA LEU A 5 29.88 -55.52 -17.13
C LEU A 5 29.15 -54.44 -16.34
N SER A 6 28.95 -53.31 -17.02
CA SER A 6 28.25 -52.13 -16.54
C SER A 6 26.78 -52.44 -16.24
N LEU A 7 26.33 -52.16 -15.02
CA LEU A 7 24.91 -51.93 -14.75
C LEU A 7 24.48 -50.69 -15.53
N SER A 8 23.62 -50.87 -16.52
CA SER A 8 22.91 -49.79 -17.18
C SER A 8 21.86 -49.23 -16.21
N SER A 9 22.23 -48.18 -15.50
CA SER A 9 21.31 -47.37 -14.70
C SER A 9 20.30 -46.72 -15.65
N ALA A 10 19.03 -47.14 -15.59
CA ALA A 10 17.93 -46.40 -16.19
C ALA A 10 17.67 -45.15 -15.35
N THR A 11 18.38 -44.06 -15.64
CA THR A 11 18.03 -42.73 -15.15
C THR A 11 16.78 -42.27 -15.91
N ALA A 12 15.60 -42.56 -15.35
CA ALA A 12 14.37 -41.91 -15.76
C ALA A 12 14.51 -40.40 -15.43
N ALA A 13 14.85 -39.61 -16.44
CA ALA A 13 14.77 -38.17 -16.35
C ALA A 13 13.30 -37.79 -16.19
N PHE A 14 12.88 -37.49 -14.96
CA PHE A 14 11.61 -36.81 -14.70
C PHE A 14 11.73 -35.39 -15.28
N PHE A 15 11.30 -35.24 -16.53
CA PHE A 15 10.94 -33.93 -17.06
C PHE A 15 9.72 -33.48 -16.26
N ILE A 16 9.94 -32.60 -15.28
CA ILE A 16 8.85 -31.83 -14.68
C ILE A 16 8.40 -30.89 -15.80
N LEU A 17 7.45 -31.34 -16.60
CA LEU A 17 6.68 -30.47 -17.46
C LEU A 17 6.01 -29.47 -16.52
N ALA A 18 6.37 -28.18 -16.62
CA ALA A 18 5.58 -27.11 -16.03
C ALA A 18 4.18 -27.22 -16.65
N ALA A 19 3.27 -27.86 -15.93
CA ALA A 19 1.93 -28.11 -16.41
C ALA A 19 1.20 -26.76 -16.51
N CYS A 20 0.64 -26.48 -17.68
CA CYS A 20 -0.24 -25.34 -17.89
C CYS A 20 -1.52 -25.56 -17.06
N ASP A 21 -1.54 -25.10 -15.81
CA ASP A 21 -2.65 -25.30 -14.87
C ASP A 21 -3.38 -23.97 -14.61
N THR A 22 -4.56 -23.82 -15.23
CA THR A 22 -5.46 -22.67 -15.05
C THR A 22 -6.56 -22.89 -14.01
N THR A 23 -6.55 -24.02 -13.29
CA THR A 23 -7.67 -24.43 -12.42
C THR A 23 -8.04 -23.36 -11.39
N LYS A 24 -7.04 -22.68 -10.80
CA LYS A 24 -7.28 -21.62 -9.80
C LYS A 24 -7.82 -20.34 -10.41
N TYR A 25 -7.38 -19.99 -11.62
CA TYR A 25 -7.94 -18.87 -12.36
C TYR A 25 -9.41 -19.13 -12.71
N GLU A 26 -9.75 -20.35 -13.15
CA GLU A 26 -11.13 -20.72 -13.47
C GLU A 26 -12.04 -20.70 -12.23
N GLU A 27 -11.55 -21.22 -11.10
CA GLU A 27 -12.24 -21.12 -9.79
C GLU A 27 -12.53 -19.65 -9.44
N LEU A 28 -11.54 -18.76 -9.60
CA LEU A 28 -11.71 -17.32 -9.36
C LEU A 28 -12.68 -16.67 -10.35
N ALA A 29 -12.59 -17.04 -11.63
CA ALA A 29 -13.42 -16.47 -12.68
C ALA A 29 -14.90 -16.77 -12.51
N GLN A 30 -15.21 -17.94 -11.92
CA GLN A 30 -16.57 -18.40 -11.63
C GLN A 30 -17.03 -18.07 -10.20
N SER A 31 -16.13 -17.59 -9.34
CA SER A 31 -16.46 -17.30 -7.94
C SER A 31 -17.42 -16.12 -7.78
N ASP A 32 -18.36 -16.28 -6.86
CA ASP A 32 -19.15 -15.15 -6.37
C ASP A 32 -18.24 -14.18 -5.60
N LEU A 33 -18.41 -12.88 -5.86
CA LEU A 33 -17.71 -11.84 -5.12
C LEU A 33 -18.45 -11.56 -3.81
N VAL A 34 -18.10 -12.32 -2.79
CA VAL A 34 -18.61 -12.17 -1.43
C VAL A 34 -17.72 -11.19 -0.66
N GLY A 35 -18.33 -10.28 0.10
CA GLY A 35 -17.61 -9.36 0.99
C GLY A 35 -17.87 -7.90 0.69
N ASP A 36 -17.02 -7.04 1.25
CA ASP A 36 -17.15 -5.59 1.05
C ASP A 36 -16.67 -5.16 -0.35
N ARG A 37 -16.95 -3.90 -0.68
CA ARG A 37 -16.59 -3.32 -1.97
C ARG A 37 -15.09 -3.31 -2.21
N PHE A 38 -14.24 -3.27 -1.18
CA PHE A 38 -12.79 -3.33 -1.36
C PHE A 38 -12.37 -4.73 -1.77
N SER A 39 -12.84 -5.76 -1.08
CA SER A 39 -12.56 -7.17 -1.39
C SER A 39 -13.02 -7.56 -2.79
N ALA A 40 -14.22 -7.17 -3.20
CA ALA A 40 -14.75 -7.47 -4.52
C ALA A 40 -13.94 -6.83 -5.66
N GLU A 41 -13.53 -5.56 -5.48
CA GLU A 41 -12.69 -4.85 -6.46
C GLU A 41 -11.28 -5.43 -6.52
N LEU A 42 -10.74 -5.84 -5.37
CA LEU A 42 -9.41 -6.45 -5.28
C LEU A 42 -9.39 -7.83 -5.93
N ALA A 43 -10.41 -8.66 -5.70
CA ALA A 43 -10.58 -9.95 -6.37
C ALA A 43 -10.67 -9.77 -7.90
N THR A 44 -11.42 -8.78 -8.36
CA THR A 44 -11.51 -8.44 -9.80
C THR A 44 -10.16 -8.03 -10.36
N HIS A 45 -9.37 -7.25 -9.61
CA HIS A 45 -8.03 -6.84 -10.01
C HIS A 45 -7.10 -8.06 -10.17
N TYR A 46 -7.02 -8.92 -9.16
CA TYR A 46 -6.19 -10.12 -9.22
C TYR A 46 -6.62 -11.09 -10.31
N LYS A 47 -7.93 -11.22 -10.58
CA LYS A 47 -8.43 -12.02 -11.71
C LYS A 47 -7.88 -11.49 -13.04
N ASN A 48 -7.94 -10.19 -13.27
CA ASN A 48 -7.44 -9.61 -14.52
C ASN A 48 -5.92 -9.76 -14.65
N PHE A 49 -5.21 -9.66 -13.53
CA PHE A 49 -3.76 -9.83 -13.50
C PHE A 49 -3.35 -11.29 -13.74
N ALA A 50 -4.00 -12.26 -13.09
CA ALA A 50 -3.78 -13.67 -13.38
C ALA A 50 -4.07 -14.01 -14.86
N LYS A 51 -5.07 -13.36 -15.46
CA LYS A 51 -5.33 -13.50 -16.90
C LYS A 51 -4.16 -12.99 -17.76
N SER A 52 -3.55 -11.85 -17.44
CA SER A 52 -2.38 -11.36 -18.18
C SER A 52 -1.17 -12.28 -18.04
N GLU A 53 -0.99 -12.91 -16.87
CA GLU A 53 0.06 -13.89 -16.65
C GLU A 53 -0.15 -15.16 -17.49
N ILE A 54 -1.41 -15.64 -17.62
CA ILE A 54 -1.73 -16.73 -18.55
C ILE A 54 -1.38 -16.36 -20.00
N GLU A 55 -1.69 -15.13 -20.43
CA GLU A 55 -1.38 -14.63 -21.78
C GLU A 55 0.15 -14.51 -22.02
N GLN A 56 0.93 -14.38 -20.95
CA GLN A 56 2.39 -14.34 -20.96
C GLN A 56 3.05 -15.71 -20.70
N TYR A 57 2.24 -16.77 -20.50
CA TYR A 57 2.68 -18.12 -20.14
C TYR A 57 3.39 -18.21 -18.76
N ASP A 58 3.07 -17.31 -17.84
CA ASP A 58 3.54 -17.37 -16.45
C ASP A 58 2.53 -18.12 -15.55
N TRP A 59 2.71 -19.43 -15.48
CA TRP A 59 1.81 -20.33 -14.74
C TRP A 59 1.94 -20.24 -13.20
N PRO A 60 3.14 -20.13 -12.62
CA PRO A 60 3.28 -19.92 -11.17
C PRO A 60 2.61 -18.63 -10.70
N ASP A 61 2.80 -17.51 -11.41
CA ASP A 61 2.32 -16.21 -10.96
C ASP A 61 0.81 -16.06 -11.14
N GLN A 62 0.25 -16.57 -12.25
CA GLN A 62 -1.22 -16.61 -12.37
C GLN A 62 -1.85 -17.46 -11.26
N GLN A 63 -1.22 -18.57 -10.84
CA GLN A 63 -1.79 -19.43 -9.80
C GLN A 63 -1.76 -18.72 -8.45
N TYR A 64 -0.63 -18.09 -8.12
CA TYR A 64 -0.46 -17.32 -6.90
C TYR A 64 -1.46 -16.15 -6.82
N MET A 65 -1.58 -15.36 -7.89
CA MET A 65 -2.51 -14.24 -7.94
C MET A 65 -3.97 -14.70 -7.94
N SER A 66 -4.29 -15.84 -8.57
CA SER A 66 -5.63 -16.43 -8.52
C SER A 66 -6.03 -16.86 -7.11
N LEU A 67 -5.12 -17.49 -6.36
CA LEU A 67 -5.36 -17.86 -4.96
C LEU A 67 -5.59 -16.63 -4.07
N LYS A 68 -4.80 -15.57 -4.28
CA LYS A 68 -4.98 -14.29 -3.59
C LYS A 68 -6.33 -13.63 -3.94
N GLY A 69 -6.71 -13.71 -5.22
CA GLY A 69 -8.03 -13.30 -5.72
C GLY A 69 -9.17 -14.05 -5.06
N LEU A 70 -9.07 -15.38 -4.91
CA LEU A 70 -10.07 -16.20 -4.23
C LEU A 70 -10.21 -15.84 -2.75
N ALA A 71 -9.10 -15.54 -2.08
CA ALA A 71 -9.15 -15.07 -0.69
C ALA A 71 -9.92 -13.75 -0.57
N ALA A 72 -9.70 -12.81 -1.50
CA ALA A 72 -10.47 -11.57 -1.56
C ALA A 72 -11.94 -11.82 -1.95
N ALA A 73 -12.22 -12.70 -2.91
CA ALA A 73 -13.58 -13.04 -3.36
C ALA A 73 -14.44 -13.68 -2.25
N LYS A 74 -13.80 -14.30 -1.24
CA LYS A 74 -14.47 -14.85 -0.05
C LYS A 74 -14.66 -13.82 1.08
N GLY A 75 -14.47 -12.53 0.79
CA GLY A 75 -14.56 -11.43 1.74
C GLY A 75 -13.30 -11.20 2.57
N GLY A 76 -12.21 -11.89 2.24
CA GLY A 76 -10.92 -11.70 2.87
C GLY A 76 -10.27 -10.37 2.49
N HIS A 77 -9.28 -9.99 3.30
CA HIS A 77 -8.57 -8.73 3.26
C HIS A 77 -7.06 -8.96 3.08
N PRO A 78 -6.62 -9.67 2.03
CA PRO A 78 -5.22 -10.04 1.87
C PRO A 78 -4.33 -8.80 1.96
N HIS A 79 -3.14 -8.94 2.53
CA HIS A 79 -2.20 -7.83 2.66
C HIS A 79 -1.49 -7.54 1.34
N PRO A 80 -1.02 -6.29 1.13
CA PRO A 80 -0.08 -5.99 0.05
C PRO A 80 1.17 -6.87 0.15
N GLU A 81 1.73 -7.23 -1.01
CA GLU A 81 2.93 -8.07 -1.12
C GLU A 81 4.06 -7.59 -0.24
N ASP A 82 4.85 -8.52 0.28
CA ASP A 82 6.00 -8.19 1.12
C ASP A 82 7.29 -8.39 0.33
N PRO A 83 7.99 -7.33 -0.12
CA PRO A 83 9.17 -7.47 -0.96
C PRO A 83 10.27 -8.37 -0.38
N GLU A 84 10.31 -8.58 0.95
CA GLU A 84 11.25 -9.53 1.59
C GLU A 84 11.02 -11.00 1.15
N LYS A 85 9.82 -11.33 0.68
CA LYS A 85 9.45 -12.69 0.23
C LYS A 85 9.72 -12.93 -1.25
N TRP A 86 10.18 -11.91 -1.97
CA TRP A 86 10.39 -11.94 -3.41
C TRP A 86 11.89 -11.83 -3.72
N ASN A 87 12.36 -12.50 -4.77
CA ASN A 87 13.77 -12.49 -5.15
C ASN A 87 14.13 -11.20 -5.91
N ILE A 88 14.11 -10.06 -5.22
CA ILE A 88 14.35 -8.74 -5.80
C ILE A 88 15.73 -8.22 -5.38
N ALA A 89 16.44 -7.60 -6.32
CA ALA A 89 17.77 -7.03 -6.07
C ALA A 89 17.74 -5.99 -4.92
N PRO A 90 18.71 -6.00 -3.99
CA PRO A 90 18.71 -5.10 -2.83
C PRO A 90 18.54 -3.61 -3.17
N ASP A 91 19.17 -3.14 -4.26
CA ASP A 91 19.09 -1.73 -4.70
C ASP A 91 17.69 -1.31 -5.16
N ASP A 92 16.85 -2.28 -5.52
CA ASP A 92 15.51 -2.07 -6.05
C ASP A 92 14.40 -2.18 -4.99
N THR A 93 14.70 -2.75 -3.83
CA THR A 93 13.74 -2.96 -2.74
C THR A 93 13.33 -1.69 -1.95
N PRO A 94 14.19 -0.67 -1.71
CA PRO A 94 13.83 0.51 -0.92
C PRO A 94 12.55 1.24 -1.40
N PRO A 95 12.35 1.52 -2.71
CA PRO A 95 11.12 2.17 -3.16
C PRO A 95 9.87 1.29 -2.98
N LEU A 96 10.00 -0.05 -3.06
CA LEU A 96 8.89 -0.97 -2.79
C LEU A 96 8.51 -0.95 -1.31
N TYR A 97 9.49 -1.01 -0.41
CA TYR A 97 9.24 -0.91 1.03
C TYR A 97 8.56 0.39 1.43
N GLN A 98 9.02 1.52 0.89
CA GLN A 98 8.40 2.81 1.16
C GLN A 98 6.95 2.84 0.64
N SER A 99 6.72 2.38 -0.59
CA SER A 99 5.37 2.34 -1.17
C SER A 99 4.44 1.41 -0.39
N ARG A 100 4.95 0.25 0.06
CA ARG A 100 4.19 -0.68 0.90
C ARG A 100 3.81 -0.04 2.23
N ALA A 101 4.75 0.63 2.88
CA ALA A 101 4.50 1.32 4.15
C ALA A 101 3.43 2.40 4.00
N ASP A 102 3.50 3.21 2.94
CA ASP A 102 2.49 4.24 2.65
C ASP A 102 1.12 3.63 2.34
N LEU A 103 1.10 2.52 1.59
CA LEU A 103 -0.12 1.79 1.27
C LEU A 103 -0.77 1.16 2.50
N ILE A 104 -0.02 0.42 3.32
CA ILE A 104 -0.49 -0.18 4.58
C ILE A 104 -0.98 0.91 5.53
N HIS A 105 -0.20 1.98 5.66
CA HIS A 105 -0.57 3.13 6.47
C HIS A 105 -1.93 3.69 6.04
N TRP A 106 -2.11 3.92 4.74
CA TRP A 106 -3.38 4.41 4.20
C TRP A 106 -4.52 3.41 4.41
N MET A 107 -4.32 2.13 4.09
CA MET A 107 -5.29 1.05 4.25
C MET A 107 -5.78 0.91 5.67
N ASN A 108 -4.88 1.07 6.62
CA ASN A 108 -5.22 0.91 8.01
C ASN A 108 -6.19 2.01 8.44
N THR A 109 -6.22 3.22 7.84
CA THR A 109 -7.01 4.37 8.34
C THR A 109 -8.51 4.09 8.34
N ASP A 110 -9.16 4.27 7.19
CA ASP A 110 -10.51 3.83 6.87
C ASP A 110 -10.65 3.60 5.36
N ALA A 111 -9.54 3.66 4.62
CA ALA A 111 -9.53 3.76 3.17
C ALA A 111 -10.22 2.60 2.46
N ARG A 112 -10.17 1.40 3.06
CA ARG A 112 -10.88 0.21 2.57
C ARG A 112 -12.40 0.41 2.58
N TYR A 113 -12.92 1.21 3.50
CA TYR A 113 -14.35 1.52 3.63
C TYR A 113 -14.73 2.83 2.92
N THR A 114 -13.90 3.87 3.04
CA THR A 114 -14.19 5.20 2.51
C THR A 114 -13.82 5.36 1.02
N HIS A 115 -12.84 4.59 0.55
CA HIS A 115 -12.36 4.59 -0.84
C HIS A 115 -12.07 3.17 -1.36
N PRO A 116 -13.00 2.22 -1.23
CA PRO A 116 -12.77 0.79 -1.49
C PRO A 116 -12.13 0.51 -2.85
N ILE A 117 -12.67 1.09 -3.92
CA ILE A 117 -12.16 0.90 -5.28
C ILE A 117 -10.73 1.42 -5.42
N ARG A 118 -10.46 2.62 -4.89
CA ARG A 118 -9.16 3.27 -5.01
C ARG A 118 -8.10 2.49 -4.20
N ALA A 119 -8.47 2.05 -2.99
CA ALA A 119 -7.61 1.25 -2.14
C ALA A 119 -7.31 -0.13 -2.75
N ALA A 120 -8.31 -0.80 -3.32
CA ALA A 120 -8.16 -2.08 -4.00
C ALA A 120 -7.23 -1.96 -5.22
N LYS A 121 -7.45 -0.93 -6.06
CA LYS A 121 -6.56 -0.65 -7.20
C LYS A 121 -5.14 -0.31 -6.76
N ALA A 122 -4.96 0.48 -5.70
CA ALA A 122 -3.62 0.77 -5.19
C ALA A 122 -2.90 -0.51 -4.72
N GLN A 123 -3.62 -1.42 -4.04
CA GLN A 123 -3.04 -2.71 -3.64
C GLN A 123 -2.67 -3.58 -4.82
N GLY A 124 -3.63 -3.83 -5.71
CA GLY A 124 -3.40 -4.74 -6.83
C GLY A 124 -2.26 -4.28 -7.73
N ASN A 125 -2.17 -2.96 -8.00
CA ASN A 125 -1.06 -2.42 -8.78
C ASN A 125 0.28 -2.45 -8.02
N PHE A 126 0.26 -2.33 -6.69
CA PHE A 126 1.48 -2.47 -5.89
C PHE A 126 1.99 -3.91 -5.93
N ASP A 127 1.07 -4.88 -5.80
CA ASP A 127 1.39 -6.30 -5.88
C ASP A 127 1.91 -6.68 -7.27
N CYS A 128 1.29 -6.16 -8.34
CA CYS A 128 1.84 -6.27 -9.69
C CYS A 128 3.26 -5.66 -9.78
N TRP A 129 3.51 -4.51 -9.16
CA TRP A 129 4.84 -3.91 -9.22
C TRP A 129 5.90 -4.76 -8.49
N VAL A 130 5.54 -5.39 -7.36
CA VAL A 130 6.46 -6.31 -6.66
C VAL A 130 6.77 -7.51 -7.54
N GLU A 131 5.74 -8.14 -8.13
CA GLU A 131 5.90 -9.29 -9.04
C GLU A 131 6.77 -8.92 -10.24
N GLN A 132 6.37 -7.93 -11.04
CA GLN A 132 7.11 -7.54 -12.26
C GLN A 132 8.56 -7.16 -11.97
N LYS A 133 8.84 -6.70 -10.75
CA LYS A 133 10.19 -6.33 -10.33
C LYS A 133 11.04 -7.55 -9.94
N GLN A 134 10.44 -8.66 -9.53
CA GLN A 134 11.14 -9.95 -9.39
C GLN A 134 11.63 -10.44 -10.76
N GLU A 135 10.81 -10.33 -11.80
CA GLU A 135 11.26 -10.74 -13.14
C GLU A 135 12.32 -9.78 -13.71
N ASN A 136 12.17 -8.48 -13.47
CA ASN A 136 13.11 -7.42 -13.82
C ASN A 136 13.50 -7.28 -15.31
N TRP A 137 12.70 -7.81 -16.24
CA TRP A 137 12.97 -7.71 -17.69
C TRP A 137 11.95 -6.85 -18.43
N GLN A 138 10.67 -6.90 -18.05
CA GLN A 138 9.59 -6.14 -18.70
C GLN A 138 9.49 -4.72 -18.15
N HIS A 139 10.48 -3.86 -18.44
CA HIS A 139 10.55 -2.51 -17.87
C HIS A 139 9.29 -1.66 -18.08
N ALA A 140 8.55 -1.87 -19.18
CA ALA A 140 7.28 -1.20 -19.45
C ALA A 140 6.17 -1.62 -18.47
N HIS A 141 6.08 -2.90 -18.11
CA HIS A 141 5.10 -3.43 -17.16
C HIS A 141 5.43 -2.97 -15.72
N ILE A 142 6.71 -3.06 -15.32
CA ILE A 142 7.20 -2.51 -14.04
C ILE A 142 6.79 -1.04 -13.91
N LYS A 143 7.03 -0.23 -14.95
CA LYS A 143 6.66 1.18 -14.96
C LYS A 143 5.14 1.37 -14.86
N THR A 144 4.37 0.57 -15.59
CA THR A 144 2.90 0.65 -15.60
C THR A 144 2.33 0.37 -14.21
N CYS A 145 2.72 -0.73 -13.57
CA CYS A 145 2.23 -1.09 -12.24
C CYS A 145 2.71 -0.11 -11.16
N LYS A 146 3.96 0.37 -11.25
CA LYS A 146 4.48 1.43 -10.36
C LYS A 146 3.72 2.74 -10.49
N ASP A 147 3.47 3.21 -11.71
CA ASP A 147 2.77 4.47 -11.95
C ASP A 147 1.29 4.38 -11.56
N ALA A 148 0.65 3.24 -11.84
CA ALA A 148 -0.72 2.97 -11.40
C ALA A 148 -0.82 2.93 -9.86
N THR A 149 0.13 2.30 -9.17
CA THR A 149 0.22 2.33 -7.70
C THR A 149 0.26 3.77 -7.20
N ARG A 150 1.17 4.59 -7.74
CA ARG A 150 1.33 6.00 -7.38
C ARG A 150 0.09 6.84 -7.69
N HIS A 151 -0.64 6.50 -8.74
CA HIS A 151 -1.88 7.18 -9.11
C HIS A 151 -3.00 6.93 -8.10
N PHE A 152 -3.16 5.66 -7.68
CA PHE A 152 -4.23 5.27 -6.77
C PHE A 152 -3.90 5.53 -5.29
N THR A 153 -2.64 5.53 -4.89
CA THR A 153 -2.25 5.94 -3.52
C THR A 153 -2.38 7.46 -3.37
N PRO A 154 -3.11 7.97 -2.36
CA PRO A 154 -3.22 9.40 -2.14
C PRO A 154 -1.86 9.99 -1.78
N ARG A 155 -1.63 11.22 -2.22
CA ARG A 155 -0.45 11.96 -1.78
C ARG A 155 -0.64 12.37 -0.33
N THR A 156 0.34 12.01 0.50
CA THR A 156 0.39 12.35 1.92
C THR A 156 1.45 13.42 2.14
N SER A 157 1.08 14.49 2.82
CA SER A 157 2.01 15.47 3.38
C SER A 157 2.01 15.35 4.90
N GLN A 158 3.13 15.69 5.54
CA GLN A 158 3.26 15.59 6.99
C GLN A 158 3.65 16.93 7.59
N ILE A 159 3.09 17.21 8.75
CA ILE A 159 3.35 18.39 9.56
C ILE A 159 3.86 17.94 10.93
N GLN A 160 5.05 18.36 11.33
CA GLN A 160 5.67 17.95 12.58
C GLN A 160 5.40 18.91 13.73
N PHE A 161 5.36 18.37 14.95
CA PHE A 161 5.14 19.15 16.17
C PHE A 161 6.20 18.88 17.22
N GLY A 162 6.46 19.90 18.04
CA GLY A 162 7.29 19.77 19.23
C GLY A 162 6.66 18.85 20.28
N PHE A 163 7.48 18.49 21.29
CA PHE A 163 6.97 17.82 22.48
C PHE A 163 5.85 18.63 23.12
N ASP A 164 4.81 17.94 23.56
CA ASP A 164 3.67 18.52 24.27
C ASP A 164 3.07 19.80 23.64
N SER A 165 3.07 19.85 22.31
CA SER A 165 2.73 21.06 21.58
C SER A 165 1.82 20.81 20.38
N ALA A 166 0.93 21.77 20.15
CA ALA A 166 0.12 21.92 18.94
C ALA A 166 0.44 23.22 18.19
N LYS A 167 1.56 23.87 18.52
CA LYS A 167 2.01 25.10 17.87
C LYS A 167 2.72 24.77 16.56
N LEU A 168 2.27 25.39 15.48
CA LEU A 168 2.95 25.36 14.18
C LEU A 168 4.20 26.24 14.23
N ASN A 169 5.33 25.70 13.79
CA ASN A 169 6.56 26.47 13.61
C ASN A 169 6.65 26.99 12.16
N GLU A 170 7.66 27.83 11.89
CA GLU A 170 7.81 28.45 10.57
C GLU A 170 8.07 27.44 9.43
N PRO A 171 8.96 26.44 9.59
CA PRO A 171 9.10 25.36 8.61
C PRO A 171 7.76 24.69 8.24
N GLU A 172 6.92 24.38 9.22
CA GLU A 172 5.61 23.76 8.99
C GLU A 172 4.62 24.72 8.30
N ASN A 173 4.66 26.01 8.63
CA ASN A 173 3.85 27.02 7.95
C ASN A 173 4.19 27.11 6.45
N ILE A 174 5.46 26.98 6.09
CA ILE A 174 5.91 26.95 4.68
C ILE A 174 5.34 25.72 3.95
N ILE A 175 5.34 24.55 4.59
CA ILE A 175 4.75 23.33 4.03
C ILE A 175 3.24 23.50 3.84
N LEU A 176 2.53 24.02 4.84
CA LEU A 176 1.09 24.28 4.75
C LEU A 176 0.74 25.27 3.66
N LYS A 177 1.56 26.32 3.47
CA LYS A 177 1.41 27.24 2.35
C LYS A 177 1.53 26.52 1.01
N LYS A 178 2.56 25.69 0.82
CA LYS A 178 2.72 24.90 -0.41
C LYS A 178 1.53 23.97 -0.66
N ILE A 179 0.97 23.36 0.39
CA ILE A 179 -0.22 22.50 0.26
C ILE A 179 -1.42 23.33 -0.22
N ALA A 180 -1.65 24.50 0.36
CA ALA A 180 -2.72 25.40 -0.03
C ALA A 180 -2.54 25.95 -1.46
N ASP A 181 -1.32 26.38 -1.83
CA ASP A 181 -1.01 26.85 -3.18
C ASP A 181 -1.30 25.73 -4.22
N ASN A 182 -0.87 24.50 -3.94
CA ASN A 182 -1.17 23.34 -4.80
C ASN A 182 -2.66 23.00 -4.85
N TRP A 183 -3.40 23.23 -3.76
CA TRP A 183 -4.85 23.09 -3.75
C TRP A 183 -5.53 24.10 -4.69
N HIS A 184 -5.04 25.34 -4.72
CA HIS A 184 -5.59 26.38 -5.59
C HIS A 184 -5.30 26.13 -7.08
N ILE A 185 -4.12 25.63 -7.42
CA ILE A 185 -3.75 25.29 -8.81
C ILE A 185 -4.59 24.13 -9.35
N LYS A 186 -4.75 23.09 -8.55
CA LYS A 186 -5.54 21.92 -8.88
C LYS A 186 -6.32 21.59 -7.62
N PRO A 187 -7.63 21.86 -7.53
CA PRO A 187 -8.41 21.41 -6.38
C PRO A 187 -8.57 19.88 -6.37
N GLY A 188 -8.68 19.30 -5.18
CA GLY A 188 -9.09 17.90 -5.00
C GLY A 188 -10.55 17.82 -4.59
N LYS A 189 -11.01 16.62 -4.23
CA LYS A 189 -12.30 16.44 -3.57
C LYS A 189 -12.27 16.98 -2.14
N TYR A 190 -11.21 16.66 -1.39
CA TYR A 190 -10.93 17.20 -0.06
C TYR A 190 -9.51 16.85 0.41
N LEU A 191 -9.07 17.52 1.49
CA LEU A 191 -7.91 17.17 2.30
C LEU A 191 -8.38 16.51 3.60
N LEU A 192 -7.87 15.32 3.91
CA LEU A 192 -8.08 14.64 5.18
C LEU A 192 -6.89 14.92 6.10
N ILE A 193 -7.16 15.62 7.20
CA ILE A 193 -6.21 16.03 8.22
C ILE A 193 -6.28 15.03 9.37
N GLN A 194 -5.25 14.21 9.51
CA GLN A 194 -5.17 13.15 10.51
C GLN A 194 -4.22 13.54 11.64
N GLY A 195 -4.73 13.62 12.86
CA GLY A 195 -3.95 13.98 14.04
C GLY A 195 -3.34 12.77 14.75
N HIS A 196 -2.05 12.84 15.06
CA HIS A 196 -1.30 11.80 15.77
C HIS A 196 -0.52 12.36 16.98
N ALA A 197 -0.22 11.47 17.93
CA ALA A 197 0.65 11.70 19.06
C ALA A 197 1.61 10.51 19.26
N ASP A 198 2.69 10.74 20.00
CA ASP A 198 3.54 9.66 20.48
C ASP A 198 2.91 8.97 21.70
N GLN A 199 3.53 7.88 22.15
CA GLN A 199 3.00 7.01 23.22
C GLN A 199 3.33 7.52 24.63
N ILE A 200 3.84 8.74 24.77
CA ILE A 200 4.20 9.30 26.07
C ILE A 200 2.95 9.95 26.68
N GLY A 201 2.53 9.49 27.87
CA GLY A 201 1.34 10.00 28.56
C GLY A 201 0.13 9.06 28.45
N SER A 202 -1.05 9.55 28.81
CA SER A 202 -2.27 8.72 28.74
C SER A 202 -2.87 8.76 27.34
N ARG A 203 -3.48 7.65 26.91
CA ARG A 203 -4.21 7.56 25.64
C ARG A 203 -5.21 8.70 25.43
N LYS A 204 -5.97 9.05 26.48
CA LYS A 204 -6.93 10.17 26.46
C LYS A 204 -6.24 11.52 26.20
N TYR A 205 -5.12 11.75 26.87
CA TYR A 205 -4.30 12.96 26.66
C TYR A 205 -3.77 13.02 25.22
N ASN A 206 -3.21 11.92 24.73
CA ASN A 206 -2.64 11.81 23.39
C ASN A 206 -3.69 12.02 22.30
N TYR A 207 -4.91 11.53 22.50
CA TYR A 207 -6.05 11.83 21.62
C TYR A 207 -6.39 13.33 21.59
N GLN A 208 -6.46 13.98 22.76
CA GLN A 208 -6.74 15.42 22.83
C GLN A 208 -5.63 16.27 22.22
N LEU A 209 -4.36 15.90 22.43
CA LEU A 209 -3.22 16.60 21.84
C LEU A 209 -3.21 16.45 20.32
N ALA A 210 -3.46 15.25 19.81
CA ALA A 210 -3.65 14.99 18.39
C ALA A 210 -4.80 15.81 17.78
N GLN A 211 -5.92 15.94 18.51
CA GLN A 211 -7.03 16.81 18.11
C GLN A 211 -6.61 18.27 17.99
N LYS A 212 -5.92 18.82 19.00
CA LYS A 212 -5.42 20.20 18.96
C LYS A 212 -4.50 20.43 17.76
N ARG A 213 -3.58 19.50 17.48
CA ARG A 213 -2.67 19.57 16.32
C ARG A 213 -3.44 19.61 14.99
N ALA A 214 -4.39 18.70 14.80
CA ALA A 214 -5.22 18.66 13.60
C ALA A 214 -6.04 19.95 13.44
N SER A 215 -6.59 20.50 14.53
CA SER A 215 -7.28 21.79 14.53
C SER A 215 -6.36 22.95 14.14
N SER A 216 -5.12 23.02 14.64
CA SER A 216 -4.15 24.03 14.24
C SER A 216 -3.87 24.00 12.73
N VAL A 217 -3.67 22.81 12.16
CA VAL A 217 -3.47 22.62 10.72
C VAL A 217 -4.70 23.02 9.92
N HIS A 218 -5.89 22.60 10.36
CA HIS A 218 -7.16 22.93 9.72
C HIS A 218 -7.37 24.45 9.66
N GLN A 219 -7.23 25.14 10.79
CA GLN A 219 -7.36 26.59 10.86
C GLN A 219 -6.35 27.29 9.96
N LYS A 220 -5.08 26.83 9.95
CA LYS A 220 -4.05 27.41 9.08
C LYS A 220 -4.39 27.24 7.61
N LEU A 221 -4.86 26.07 7.17
CA LEU A 221 -5.26 25.84 5.78
C LEU A 221 -6.48 26.68 5.38
N MET A 222 -7.46 26.87 6.27
CA MET A 222 -8.57 27.79 6.03
C MET A 222 -8.10 29.23 5.85
N LEU A 223 -7.18 29.70 6.71
CA LEU A 223 -6.60 31.04 6.59
C LEU A 223 -5.81 31.22 5.29
N LEU A 224 -5.24 30.14 4.75
CA LEU A 224 -4.59 30.10 3.44
C LEU A 224 -5.58 29.95 2.27
N GLY A 225 -6.88 29.99 2.54
CA GLY A 225 -7.95 30.02 1.54
C GLY A 225 -8.50 28.65 1.14
N VAL A 226 -8.10 27.55 1.77
CA VAL A 226 -8.74 26.24 1.48
C VAL A 226 -10.16 26.22 2.07
N PRO A 227 -11.21 25.95 1.27
CA PRO A 227 -12.58 25.97 1.76
C PRO A 227 -12.81 24.96 2.89
N ALA A 228 -13.54 25.36 3.94
CA ALA A 228 -13.80 24.51 5.10
C ALA A 228 -14.45 23.17 4.74
N GLN A 229 -15.39 23.17 3.79
CA GLN A 229 -16.05 21.96 3.27
C GLN A 229 -15.09 20.96 2.58
N SER A 230 -13.92 21.44 2.17
CA SER A 230 -12.86 20.63 1.56
C SER A 230 -11.82 20.16 2.57
N LEU A 231 -11.99 20.45 3.87
CA LEU A 231 -11.12 20.01 4.94
C LEU A 231 -11.89 19.04 5.84
N LYS A 232 -11.34 17.84 6.05
CA LYS A 232 -11.91 16.83 6.95
C LYS A 232 -10.90 16.50 8.04
N ILE A 233 -11.36 16.27 9.26
CA ILE A 233 -10.50 15.91 10.39
C ILE A 233 -10.77 14.46 10.82
N SER A 234 -9.71 13.71 11.11
CA SER A 234 -9.77 12.41 11.78
C SER A 234 -8.69 12.34 12.87
N ILE A 235 -8.99 11.80 14.04
CA ILE A 235 -8.05 11.78 15.17
C ILE A 235 -7.70 10.35 15.54
N TRP A 236 -6.41 10.07 15.62
CA TRP A 236 -5.89 8.75 15.96
C TRP A 236 -5.12 8.70 17.28
N GLY A 237 -4.70 9.85 17.81
CA GLY A 237 -3.87 9.87 19.02
C GLY A 237 -2.61 9.03 18.82
N GLU A 238 -2.37 8.12 19.77
CA GLU A 238 -1.22 7.20 19.75
C GLU A 238 -1.50 5.86 19.06
N ASP A 239 -2.74 5.61 18.59
CA ASP A 239 -3.17 4.28 18.10
C ASP A 239 -2.59 3.93 16.72
N ARG A 240 -1.91 4.88 16.06
CA ARG A 240 -1.32 4.72 14.72
C ARG A 240 0.10 5.27 14.65
N PRO A 241 1.05 4.62 15.32
CA PRO A 241 2.45 4.93 15.14
C PRO A 241 2.85 4.68 13.67
N ARG A 242 3.85 5.41 13.17
CA ARG A 242 4.37 5.17 11.82
C ARG A 242 5.21 3.88 11.86
N PRO A 243 4.99 2.93 10.94
CA PRO A 243 5.92 1.81 10.78
C PRO A 243 7.29 2.33 10.34
N SER A 244 8.37 1.69 10.80
CA SER A 244 9.68 1.90 10.19
C SER A 244 9.66 1.32 8.77
N ALA A 245 10.21 2.06 7.79
CA ALA A 245 10.20 1.68 6.38
C ALA A 245 10.83 0.29 6.13
N GLN A 246 11.69 -0.19 7.03
CA GLN A 246 12.45 -1.44 6.86
C GLN A 246 11.77 -2.68 7.45
N LYS A 247 10.77 -2.56 8.33
CA LYS A 247 10.20 -3.76 9.00
C LYS A 247 8.69 -3.78 9.15
N ALA A 248 7.97 -2.77 8.63
CA ALA A 248 6.54 -2.58 8.91
C ALA A 248 6.20 -2.59 10.43
N ASN A 249 7.22 -2.52 11.29
CA ASN A 249 7.12 -2.57 12.74
C ASN A 249 7.14 -1.13 13.26
N PHE A 250 6.25 -0.83 14.19
CA PHE A 250 5.96 0.49 14.74
C PHE A 250 7.07 1.06 15.65
N LEU A 251 8.31 1.09 15.17
CA LEU A 251 9.51 1.48 15.94
C LEU A 251 10.10 2.83 15.48
N ALA A 252 9.34 3.64 14.74
CA ALA A 252 9.83 4.97 14.36
C ALA A 252 10.06 5.82 15.64
N PRO A 253 11.13 6.66 15.69
CA PRO A 253 11.42 7.48 16.87
C PRO A 253 10.20 8.30 17.31
N SER A 254 9.98 8.47 18.61
CA SER A 254 8.76 9.09 19.16
C SER A 254 8.44 10.45 18.56
N ASN A 255 9.45 11.26 18.23
CA ASN A 255 9.27 12.55 17.57
C ASN A 255 8.61 12.44 16.17
N THR A 256 8.80 11.36 15.43
CA THR A 256 8.13 11.13 14.13
C THR A 256 6.64 10.84 14.27
N ASN A 257 6.18 10.49 15.49
CA ASN A 257 4.77 10.26 15.79
C ASN A 257 4.04 11.52 16.26
N ARG A 258 4.76 12.61 16.50
CA ARG A 258 4.20 13.93 16.84
C ARG A 258 3.84 14.69 15.58
N ARG A 259 2.83 14.21 14.86
CA ARG A 259 2.54 14.70 13.51
C ARG A 259 1.07 14.93 13.24
N VAL A 260 0.82 15.68 12.19
CA VAL A 260 -0.43 15.66 11.42
C VAL A 260 -0.12 15.20 10.01
N GLU A 261 -0.95 14.33 9.48
CA GLU A 261 -0.86 13.90 8.09
C GLU A 261 -2.01 14.50 7.28
N ILE A 262 -1.72 14.91 6.06
CA ILE A 262 -2.69 15.52 5.16
C ILE A 262 -2.74 14.66 3.90
N LEU A 263 -3.82 13.89 3.78
CA LEU A 263 -4.08 13.07 2.60
C LEU A 263 -4.97 13.83 1.65
N ARG A 264 -4.59 13.83 0.37
CA ARG A 264 -5.34 14.53 -0.67
C ARG A 264 -6.10 13.55 -1.56
N PHE A 265 -7.43 13.76 -1.65
CA PHE A 265 -8.33 12.97 -2.48
C PHE A 265 -8.76 13.69 -3.74
#